data_AF-A0A9Q3J378-F1
#
_entry.id   AF-A0A9Q3J378-F1
#
_cell.length_a   1.000
_cell.length_b   1.000
_cell.length_c   1.000
_cell.angle_alpha   90.00
_cell.angle_beta   90.00
_cell.angle_gamma   90.00
#
_symmetry.space_group_name_H-M   'P 1'
#
loop_
_entity.id
_entity.type
_entity.pdbx_description
1 polymer ?
#
loop_
_entity_poly.entity_id
_entity_poly.type
_entity_poly.pdbx_seq_one_letter_code
_entity_poly.pdbx_strand_id
1 'polypeptide(L)'
;MDFFTQLPLSNSFDSILVIVDRFSKLAVFIPTMSSITSPDLAHLFIKNIFSKHGLPSGIVSDRGPLFVSSFWTNLCQQLKISRDLSAAYHPETDGQTERVNQILEQYFQMYVSYHQDDWNTWLPLAEFAYNNCDHSSTKKSAFFTVYDRDPQFDSVHITKTIPLESYHQKSNKYSKMSRENLKLP
;
A
#
# COMPACT_ATOMS: atom_id res chain seq x y z
N MET A 1 -6.24 -8.68 -0.37
CA MET A 1 -5.80 -8.12 -1.65
C MET A 1 -6.88 -7.17 -2.09
N ASP A 2 -6.50 -5.94 -2.40
CA ASP A 2 -7.45 -4.88 -2.75
C ASP A 2 -6.77 -3.88 -3.69
N PHE A 3 -7.55 -3.05 -4.36
CA PHE A 3 -7.06 -1.95 -5.18
C PHE A 3 -7.35 -0.61 -4.51
N PHE A 4 -6.30 0.16 -4.29
CA PHE A 4 -6.41 1.58 -4.01
C PHE A 4 -6.45 2.32 -5.35
N THR A 5 -7.62 2.87 -5.72
CA THR A 5 -7.87 3.44 -7.06
C THR A 5 -8.12 4.94 -7.01
N GLN A 6 -8.32 5.56 -8.19
CA GLN A 6 -8.65 6.99 -8.35
C GLN A 6 -7.53 7.93 -7.86
N LEU A 7 -6.27 7.49 -7.98
CA LEU A 7 -5.14 8.36 -7.72
C LEU A 7 -4.90 9.30 -8.90
N PRO A 8 -4.34 10.50 -8.64
CA PRO A 8 -3.77 11.32 -9.71
C PRO A 8 -2.72 10.52 -10.48
N LEU A 9 -2.58 10.81 -11.78
CA LEU A 9 -1.65 10.06 -12.62
C LEU A 9 -0.19 10.32 -12.19
N SER A 10 0.57 9.26 -11.91
CA SER A 10 2.00 9.32 -11.60
C SER A 10 2.77 8.31 -12.43
N ASN A 11 3.64 8.78 -13.34
CA ASN A 11 4.40 7.93 -14.26
C ASN A 11 3.53 6.87 -14.97
N SER A 12 2.35 7.26 -15.46
CA SER A 12 1.34 6.41 -16.11
C SER A 12 0.54 5.47 -15.19
N PHE A 13 0.72 5.54 -13.86
CA PHE A 13 -0.06 4.77 -12.89
C PHE A 13 -1.13 5.64 -12.24
N ASP A 14 -2.31 5.08 -12.00
CA ASP A 14 -3.47 5.75 -11.38
C ASP A 14 -4.06 4.93 -10.21
N SER A 15 -3.43 3.80 -9.89
CA SER A 15 -3.92 2.82 -8.92
C SER A 15 -2.76 2.07 -8.26
N ILE A 16 -3.02 1.47 -7.11
CA ILE A 16 -2.08 0.60 -6.39
C ILE A 16 -2.79 -0.71 -6.07
N LEU A 17 -2.19 -1.84 -6.44
CA LEU A 17 -2.58 -3.14 -5.91
C LEU A 17 -1.92 -3.34 -4.54
N VAL A 18 -2.75 -3.49 -3.51
CA VAL A 18 -2.34 -3.67 -2.11
C VAL A 18 -2.49 -5.13 -1.72
N ILE A 19 -1.40 -5.73 -1.29
CA ILE A 19 -1.35 -7.13 -0.85
C ILE A 19 -0.76 -7.18 0.54
N VAL A 20 -1.46 -7.78 1.49
CA VAL A 20 -1.02 -7.86 2.88
C VAL A 20 -1.03 -9.31 3.32
N ASP A 21 0.09 -9.78 3.83
CA ASP A 21 0.16 -11.07 4.49
C ASP A 21 -0.56 -10.99 5.85
N ARG A 22 -1.53 -11.87 6.07
CA ARG A 22 -2.35 -11.83 7.28
C ARG A 22 -1.59 -12.20 8.55
N PHE A 23 -0.53 -13.00 8.44
CA PHE A 23 0.25 -13.45 9.58
C PHE A 23 1.27 -12.39 10.00
N SER A 24 2.24 -12.09 9.14
CA SER A 24 3.34 -11.16 9.41
C SER A 24 2.94 -9.69 9.35
N LYS A 25 1.80 -9.38 8.71
CA LYS A 25 1.36 -8.01 8.37
C LYS A 25 2.23 -7.33 7.31
N LEU A 26 3.10 -8.07 6.63
CA LEU A 26 3.89 -7.54 5.52
C LEU A 26 2.95 -7.05 4.41
N ALA A 27 3.03 -5.77 4.07
CA ALA A 27 2.34 -5.16 2.96
C ALA A 27 3.26 -5.02 1.75
N VAL A 28 2.69 -5.22 0.57
CA VAL A 28 3.33 -4.99 -0.72
C VAL A 28 2.43 -4.05 -1.52
N PHE A 29 3.00 -2.93 -1.97
CA PHE A 29 2.33 -1.88 -2.74
C PHE A 29 2.83 -1.88 -4.17
N ILE A 30 1.95 -2.23 -5.11
CA ILE A 30 2.32 -2.41 -6.51
C ILE A 30 1.63 -1.32 -7.34
N PRO A 31 2.37 -0.35 -7.90
CA PRO A 31 1.79 0.67 -8.75
C PRO A 31 1.24 0.03 -10.03
N THR A 32 0.05 0.44 -10.43
CA THR A 32 -0.70 -0.16 -11.55
C THR A 32 -1.69 0.84 -12.15
N MET A 33 -2.40 0.39 -13.19
CA MET A 33 -3.49 1.12 -13.81
C MET A 33 -4.85 0.52 -13.41
N SER A 34 -5.88 1.36 -13.33
CA SER A 34 -7.26 0.96 -13.08
C SER A 34 -7.84 0.13 -14.22
N SER A 35 -7.26 0.24 -15.41
CA SER A 35 -7.65 -0.44 -16.64
C SER A 35 -6.94 -1.77 -16.87
N ILE A 36 -6.14 -2.28 -15.92
CA ILE A 36 -5.50 -3.57 -16.08
C ILE A 36 -6.51 -4.71 -16.26
N THR A 37 -6.08 -5.78 -16.91
CA THR A 37 -6.87 -6.99 -17.11
C THR A 37 -6.53 -8.06 -16.07
N SER A 38 -7.31 -9.14 -16.00
CA SER A 38 -7.01 -10.26 -15.10
C SER A 38 -5.68 -10.97 -15.40
N PRO A 39 -5.25 -11.14 -16.66
CA PRO A 39 -3.88 -11.55 -16.99
C PRO A 39 -2.80 -10.62 -16.43
N ASP A 40 -3.00 -9.31 -16.50
CA ASP A 40 -2.06 -8.34 -15.93
C ASP A 40 -1.99 -8.45 -14.41
N LEU A 41 -3.14 -8.59 -13.72
CA LEU A 41 -3.20 -8.90 -12.29
C LEU A 41 -2.39 -10.15 -11.95
N ALA A 42 -2.52 -11.22 -12.75
CA ALA A 42 -1.73 -12.43 -12.54
C ALA A 42 -0.23 -12.20 -12.72
N HIS A 43 0.18 -11.41 -13.72
CA HIS A 43 1.57 -11.03 -13.89
C HIS A 43 2.10 -10.26 -12.68
N LEU A 44 1.35 -9.26 -12.19
CA LEU A 44 1.71 -8.49 -10.99
C LEU A 44 1.82 -9.39 -9.76
N PHE A 45 0.88 -10.31 -9.57
CA PHE A 45 0.90 -11.27 -8.45
C PHE A 45 2.11 -12.21 -8.53
N ILE A 46 2.38 -12.79 -9.70
CA ILE A 46 3.51 -13.72 -9.87
C ILE A 46 4.83 -12.99 -9.62
N LYS A 47 4.99 -11.82 -10.23
CA LYS A 47 6.21 -11.01 -10.13
C LYS A 47 6.49 -10.56 -8.70
N ASN A 48 5.48 -10.06 -7.99
CA ASN A 48 5.69 -9.38 -6.71
C ASN A 48 5.45 -10.26 -5.49
N ILE A 49 4.63 -11.30 -5.60
CA ILE A 49 4.30 -12.19 -4.48
C ILE A 49 4.91 -13.57 -4.69
N PHE A 50 4.48 -14.30 -5.72
CA PHE A 50 4.90 -15.69 -5.89
C PHE A 50 6.42 -15.83 -5.99
N SER A 51 7.07 -15.04 -6.86
CA SER A 51 8.52 -15.15 -7.08
C SER A 51 9.36 -14.81 -5.84
N LYS A 52 8.82 -14.03 -4.89
CA LYS A 52 9.54 -13.53 -3.71
C LYS A 52 9.22 -14.31 -2.44
N HIS A 53 7.98 -14.79 -2.31
CA HIS A 53 7.44 -15.35 -1.06
C HIS A 53 6.84 -16.74 -1.22
N GLY A 54 6.73 -17.26 -2.44
CA GLY A 54 6.03 -18.52 -2.73
C GLY A 54 4.52 -18.32 -2.88
N LEU A 55 3.80 -19.44 -3.08
CA LEU A 55 2.35 -19.42 -3.22
C LEU A 55 1.68 -19.32 -1.85
N PRO A 56 0.72 -18.40 -1.66
CA PRO A 56 -0.10 -18.39 -0.46
C PRO A 56 -1.06 -19.59 -0.46
N SER A 57 -1.45 -20.04 0.73
CA SER A 57 -2.48 -21.08 0.89
C SER A 57 -3.88 -20.56 0.51
N GLY A 58 -4.12 -19.25 0.67
CA GLY A 58 -5.37 -18.62 0.29
C GLY A 58 -5.26 -17.12 0.11
N ILE A 59 -6.20 -16.54 -0.63
CA ILE A 59 -6.30 -15.12 -0.92
C ILE A 59 -7.69 -14.65 -0.50
N VAL A 60 -7.70 -13.60 0.31
CA VAL A 60 -8.90 -12.82 0.63
C VAL A 60 -8.90 -11.57 -0.25
N SER A 61 -10.00 -11.29 -0.95
CA SER A 61 -10.19 -10.07 -1.74
C SER A 61 -11.64 -9.63 -1.73
N ASP A 62 -11.90 -8.39 -2.15
CA ASP A 62 -13.27 -7.94 -2.44
C ASP A 62 -13.86 -8.66 -3.68
N ARG A 63 -15.10 -8.31 -4.03
CA ARG A 63 -15.79 -8.82 -5.21
C ARG A 63 -15.49 -8.01 -6.48
N GLY A 64 -14.38 -7.29 -6.52
CA GLY A 64 -13.94 -6.54 -7.70
C GLY A 64 -13.86 -7.41 -8.96
N PRO A 65 -14.13 -6.84 -10.15
CA PRO A 65 -14.29 -7.60 -11.39
C PRO A 65 -13.08 -8.46 -11.75
N LEU A 66 -11.87 -7.97 -11.46
CA LEU A 66 -10.63 -8.72 -11.69
C LEU A 66 -10.55 -9.96 -10.80
N PHE A 67 -10.93 -9.84 -9.53
CA PHE A 67 -10.88 -10.93 -8.58
C PHE A 67 -12.00 -11.97 -8.80
N VAL A 68 -13.14 -11.59 -9.36
CA VAL A 68 -14.20 -12.57 -9.71
C VAL A 68 -14.09 -13.13 -11.12
N SER A 69 -13.14 -12.63 -11.92
CA SER A 69 -12.96 -13.10 -13.31
C SER A 69 -12.69 -14.60 -13.41
N SER A 70 -13.15 -15.22 -14.49
CA SER A 70 -12.90 -16.64 -14.78
C SER A 70 -11.41 -16.95 -14.89
N PHE A 71 -10.63 -16.06 -15.50
CA PHE A 71 -9.19 -16.19 -15.62
C PHE A 71 -8.51 -16.27 -14.25
N TRP A 72 -8.76 -15.30 -13.36
CA TRP A 72 -8.16 -15.30 -12.02
C TRP A 72 -8.63 -16.49 -11.17
N THR A 73 -9.91 -16.85 -11.29
CA THR A 73 -10.47 -18.03 -10.61
C THR A 73 -9.78 -19.32 -11.04
N ASN A 74 -9.64 -19.53 -12.36
CA ASN A 74 -8.98 -20.70 -12.92
C ASN A 74 -7.50 -20.74 -12.54
N LEU A 75 -6.79 -19.61 -12.57
CA LEU A 75 -5.40 -19.54 -12.15
C LEU A 75 -5.22 -19.99 -10.70
N CYS A 76 -6.02 -19.43 -9.77
CA CYS A 76 -5.96 -19.84 -8.37
C CYS A 76 -6.29 -21.33 -8.19
N GLN A 77 -7.25 -21.87 -8.93
CA GLN A 77 -7.59 -23.29 -8.89
C GLN A 77 -6.42 -24.18 -9.36
N GLN A 78 -5.75 -23.82 -10.46
CA GLN A 78 -4.57 -24.55 -10.95
C GLN A 78 -3.40 -24.50 -9.96
N LEU A 79 -3.22 -23.35 -9.30
CA LEU A 79 -2.20 -23.15 -8.27
C LEU A 79 -2.62 -23.67 -6.88
N LYS A 80 -3.83 -24.24 -6.75
CA LYS A 80 -4.42 -24.74 -5.49
C LYS A 80 -4.48 -23.68 -4.37
N ILE A 81 -4.71 -22.42 -4.75
CA ILE A 81 -4.88 -21.29 -3.84
C ILE A 81 -6.36 -21.19 -3.47
N SER A 82 -6.69 -21.24 -2.18
CA SER A 82 -8.05 -20.97 -1.71
C SER A 82 -8.45 -19.52 -1.98
N ARG A 83 -9.70 -19.27 -2.32
CA ARG A 83 -10.22 -17.92 -2.60
C ARG A 83 -11.40 -17.60 -1.70
N ASP A 84 -11.25 -16.59 -0.87
CA ASP A 84 -12.30 -16.08 -0.01
C ASP A 84 -12.67 -14.67 -0.45
N LEU A 85 -13.84 -14.52 -1.06
CA LEU A 85 -14.35 -13.20 -1.45
C LEU A 85 -15.06 -12.57 -0.26
N SER A 86 -14.55 -11.45 0.26
CA SER A 86 -15.23 -10.69 1.29
C SER A 86 -16.60 -10.23 0.76
N ALA A 87 -17.61 -10.21 1.64
CA ALA A 87 -18.85 -9.53 1.27
C ALA A 87 -18.54 -8.03 1.17
N ALA A 88 -19.11 -7.36 0.16
CA ALA A 88 -19.20 -5.92 0.19
C ALA A 88 -19.88 -5.56 1.53
N TYR A 89 -19.16 -4.89 2.44
CA TYR A 89 -19.57 -4.57 3.81
C TYR A 89 -19.45 -5.69 4.88
N HIS A 90 -18.35 -6.45 4.92
CA HIS A 90 -17.94 -7.17 6.14
C HIS A 90 -16.56 -6.69 6.66
N PRO A 91 -16.55 -5.73 7.63
CA PRO A 91 -15.32 -5.17 8.22
C PRO A 91 -14.39 -6.21 8.85
N GLU A 92 -14.91 -7.37 9.26
CA GLU A 92 -14.09 -8.43 9.89
C GLU A 92 -13.21 -9.18 8.89
N THR A 93 -13.63 -9.31 7.63
CA THR A 93 -12.89 -10.05 6.60
C THR A 93 -11.91 -9.16 5.84
N ASP A 94 -12.21 -7.85 5.71
CA ASP A 94 -11.42 -6.88 4.95
C ASP A 94 -10.78 -5.75 5.78
N GLY A 95 -11.02 -5.72 7.10
CA GLY A 95 -10.52 -4.65 7.97
C GLY A 95 -9.00 -4.51 8.02
N GLN A 96 -8.25 -5.54 7.59
CA GLN A 96 -6.80 -5.43 7.44
C GLN A 96 -6.43 -4.56 6.23
N THR A 97 -7.00 -4.84 5.05
CA THR A 97 -6.72 -4.04 3.85
C THR A 97 -7.28 -2.64 4.00
N GLU A 98 -8.46 -2.49 4.62
CA GLU A 98 -9.04 -1.18 4.95
C GLU A 98 -8.10 -0.33 5.82
N ARG A 99 -7.49 -0.92 6.86
CA ARG A 99 -6.53 -0.21 7.70
C ARG A 99 -5.24 0.15 6.95
N VAL A 100 -4.82 -0.68 6.01
CA VAL A 100 -3.67 -0.38 5.15
C VAL A 100 -4.00 0.75 4.18
N ASN A 101 -5.19 0.75 3.59
CA ASN A 101 -5.69 1.82 2.73
C ASN A 101 -5.78 3.15 3.49
N GLN A 102 -6.26 3.15 4.75
CA GLN A 102 -6.25 4.35 5.61
C GLN A 102 -4.83 4.87 5.91
N ILE A 103 -3.86 3.97 6.03
CA ILE A 103 -2.45 4.36 6.24
C ILE A 103 -1.86 4.89 4.93
N LEU A 104 -2.20 4.30 3.79
CA LEU A 104 -1.86 4.83 2.47
C LEU A 104 -2.45 6.24 2.29
N GLU A 105 -3.73 6.46 2.58
CA GLU A 105 -4.33 7.80 2.51
C GLU A 105 -3.58 8.83 3.35
N GLN A 106 -3.21 8.48 4.58
CA GLN A 106 -2.42 9.36 5.44
C GLN A 106 -1.01 9.61 4.86
N TYR A 107 -0.36 8.58 4.32
CA TYR A 107 0.93 8.73 3.65
C TYR A 107 0.82 9.70 2.46
N PHE A 108 -0.23 9.54 1.64
CA PHE A 108 -0.49 10.41 0.51
C PHE A 108 -0.74 11.86 0.94
N GLN A 109 -1.49 12.08 2.03
CA GLN A 109 -1.70 13.43 2.59
C GLN A 109 -0.41 14.11 3.06
N MET A 110 0.59 13.35 3.50
CA MET A 110 1.85 13.89 4.03
C MET A 110 2.93 14.10 2.97
N TYR A 111 3.05 13.19 2.01
CA TYR A 111 4.26 13.08 1.17
C TYR A 111 4.07 13.48 -0.29
N VAL A 112 2.82 13.55 -0.75
CA VAL A 112 2.55 13.82 -2.15
C VAL A 112 2.76 15.32 -2.42
N SER A 113 3.56 15.61 -3.45
CA SER A 113 3.88 16.98 -3.85
C SER A 113 2.62 17.80 -4.14
N TYR A 114 2.74 19.13 -4.20
CA TYR A 114 1.61 20.03 -4.52
C TYR A 114 0.86 19.63 -5.81
N HIS A 115 1.54 18.97 -6.76
CA HIS A 115 0.98 18.52 -8.04
C HIS A 115 0.41 17.10 -8.02
N GLN A 116 0.66 16.35 -6.95
CA GLN A 116 0.20 14.99 -6.72
C GLN A 116 0.58 13.91 -7.74
N ASP A 117 1.59 14.15 -8.55
CA ASP A 117 1.99 13.32 -9.69
C ASP A 117 3.26 12.48 -9.45
N ASP A 118 3.84 12.52 -8.23
CA ASP A 118 5.10 11.85 -7.90
C ASP A 118 4.95 10.70 -6.90
N TRP A 119 3.72 10.34 -6.51
CA TRP A 119 3.47 9.33 -5.48
C TRP A 119 4.08 7.96 -5.78
N ASN A 120 4.14 7.56 -7.05
CA ASN A 120 4.72 6.28 -7.44
C ASN A 120 6.22 6.22 -7.09
N THR A 121 6.93 7.35 -7.16
CA THR A 121 8.35 7.47 -6.79
C THR A 121 8.56 7.23 -5.30
N TRP A 122 7.61 7.65 -4.47
CA TRP A 122 7.68 7.54 -3.00
C TRP A 122 7.09 6.23 -2.47
N LEU A 123 6.33 5.50 -3.27
CA LEU A 123 5.64 4.28 -2.86
C LEU A 123 6.57 3.21 -2.23
N PRO A 124 7.81 2.98 -2.72
CA PRO A 124 8.72 2.05 -2.05
C PRO A 124 9.10 2.47 -0.62
N LEU A 125 9.21 3.78 -0.36
CA LEU A 125 9.47 4.31 0.98
C LEU A 125 8.22 4.21 1.86
N ALA A 126 7.02 4.37 1.29
CA ALA A 126 5.77 4.12 1.99
C ALA A 126 5.65 2.67 2.46
N GLU A 127 5.91 1.72 1.55
CA GLU A 127 5.92 0.28 1.83
C GLU A 127 6.93 -0.06 2.92
N PHE A 128 8.15 0.46 2.81
CA PHE A 128 9.20 0.24 3.80
C PHE A 128 8.80 0.80 5.18
N ALA A 129 8.30 2.04 5.23
CA ALA A 129 7.87 2.67 6.47
C ALA A 129 6.72 1.91 7.14
N TYR A 130 5.74 1.44 6.34
CA TYR A 130 4.65 0.60 6.84
C TYR A 130 5.20 -0.70 7.45
N ASN A 131 6.02 -1.43 6.69
CA ASN A 131 6.53 -2.74 7.09
C ASN A 131 7.49 -2.68 8.28
N ASN A 132 8.10 -1.52 8.53
CA ASN A 132 8.99 -1.30 9.66
C ASN A 132 8.30 -0.70 10.90
N CYS A 133 6.99 -0.46 10.84
CA CYS A 133 6.19 -0.01 11.98
C CYS A 133 5.69 -1.21 12.80
N ASP A 134 5.68 -1.08 14.12
CA ASP A 134 5.16 -2.13 14.99
C ASP A 134 3.64 -2.28 14.85
N HIS A 135 3.20 -3.51 14.58
CA HIS A 135 1.78 -3.82 14.57
C HIS A 135 1.30 -4.25 15.96
N SER A 136 0.15 -3.73 16.39
CA SER A 136 -0.42 -4.02 17.71
C SER A 136 -0.69 -5.51 17.96
N SER A 137 -0.96 -6.27 16.90
CA SER A 137 -1.23 -7.72 16.93
C SER A 137 0.03 -8.58 17.09
N THR A 138 1.13 -8.19 16.48
CA THR A 138 2.41 -8.95 16.50
C THR A 138 3.40 -8.42 17.52
N LYS A 139 3.19 -7.19 18.03
CA LYS A 139 4.11 -6.44 18.90
C LYS A 139 5.51 -6.25 18.31
N LYS A 140 5.62 -6.41 16.99
CA LYS A 140 6.84 -6.34 16.20
C LYS A 140 6.50 -5.80 14.82
N SER A 141 7.50 -5.24 14.15
CA SER A 141 7.37 -4.87 12.75
C SER A 141 7.16 -6.08 11.84
N ALA A 142 6.50 -5.89 10.72
CA ALA A 142 6.37 -6.93 9.71
C ALA A 142 7.74 -7.35 9.16
N PHE A 143 8.64 -6.38 9.00
CA PHE A 143 10.02 -6.60 8.59
C PHE A 143 10.74 -7.57 9.54
N PHE A 144 10.70 -7.32 10.85
CA PHE A 144 11.28 -8.24 11.83
C PHE A 144 10.61 -9.61 11.77
N THR A 145 9.29 -9.65 11.66
CA THR A 145 8.52 -10.92 11.65
C THR A 145 8.90 -11.83 10.47
N VAL A 146 9.24 -11.24 9.31
CA VAL A 146 9.61 -11.98 8.10
C VAL A 146 11.11 -12.30 8.03
N TYR A 147 11.97 -11.36 8.42
CA TYR A 147 13.42 -11.46 8.21
C TYR A 147 14.22 -11.78 9.48
N ASP A 148 13.58 -11.80 10.65
CA ASP A 148 14.19 -12.02 11.97
C ASP A 148 15.36 -11.07 12.27
N ARG A 149 15.27 -9.84 11.74
CA ARG A 149 16.22 -8.76 11.96
C ARG A 149 15.55 -7.42 11.74
N ASP A 150 16.06 -6.38 12.39
CA ASP A 150 15.68 -5.00 12.09
C ASP A 150 16.47 -4.48 10.88
N PRO A 151 15.91 -3.52 10.12
CA PRO A 151 16.67 -2.85 9.07
C PRO A 151 17.80 -2.02 9.67
N GLN A 152 18.97 -2.09 9.04
CA GLN A 152 20.15 -1.32 9.45
C GLN A 152 20.15 0.04 8.74
N PHE A 153 20.45 1.10 9.50
CA PHE A 153 20.54 2.47 8.99
C PHE A 153 21.96 3.07 9.15
N ASP A 154 22.91 2.28 9.66
CA ASP A 154 24.20 2.74 10.18
C ASP A 154 25.11 3.40 9.13
N SER A 155 24.79 3.29 7.83
CA SER A 155 25.51 3.90 6.73
C SER A 155 24.84 5.14 6.13
N VAL A 156 23.68 5.59 6.64
CA VAL A 156 23.12 6.89 6.29
C VAL A 156 23.71 7.93 7.22
N HIS A 157 24.87 8.49 6.86
CA HIS A 157 25.32 9.75 7.44
C HIS A 157 24.31 10.85 7.06
N ILE A 158 23.26 11.00 7.86
CA ILE A 158 22.44 12.20 7.84
C ILE A 158 23.33 13.30 8.40
N THR A 159 24.11 13.96 7.54
CA THR A 159 24.65 15.27 7.88
C THR A 159 23.47 16.13 8.31
N LYS A 160 23.43 16.46 9.61
CA LYS A 160 22.45 17.34 10.23
C LYS A 160 22.45 18.68 9.51
N THR A 161 21.71 18.82 8.42
CA THR A 161 21.55 20.11 7.73
C THR A 161 20.22 20.18 6.99
N ILE A 162 19.12 19.90 7.69
CA ILE A 162 17.90 20.70 7.51
C ILE A 162 17.31 20.93 8.91
N PRO A 163 17.29 22.18 9.43
CA PRO A 163 16.68 22.46 10.72
C PRO A 163 15.20 22.05 10.73
N LEU A 164 14.78 21.31 11.77
CA LEU A 164 13.37 20.95 12.04
C LEU A 164 12.42 22.16 11.97
N GLU A 165 12.93 23.36 12.28
CA GLU A 165 12.22 24.63 12.20
C GLU A 165 11.65 24.92 10.79
N SER A 166 12.37 24.51 9.73
CA SER A 166 11.93 24.71 8.35
C SER A 166 10.73 23.84 7.96
N TYR A 167 10.59 22.65 8.55
CA TYR A 167 9.45 21.75 8.33
C TYR A 167 8.21 22.23 9.10
N HIS A 168 8.38 22.69 10.35
CA HIS A 168 7.30 23.24 11.15
C HIS A 168 6.76 24.58 10.61
N GLN A 169 7.62 25.45 10.07
CA GLN A 169 7.19 26.68 9.41
C GLN A 169 6.41 26.42 8.12
N LYS A 170 6.83 25.42 7.32
CA LYS A 170 6.08 25.01 6.13
C LYS A 170 4.71 24.45 6.51
N SER A 171 4.65 23.45 7.40
CA SER A 171 3.41 22.84 7.90
C SER A 171 2.41 23.88 8.43
N ASN A 172 2.86 24.84 9.25
CA ASN A 172 1.97 25.87 9.80
C ASN A 172 1.45 26.87 8.77
N LYS A 173 2.24 27.16 7.72
CA LYS A 173 1.78 27.99 6.60
C LYS A 173 0.67 27.29 5.80
N TYR A 174 0.80 25.99 5.56
CA TYR A 174 -0.22 25.19 4.86
C TYR A 174 -1.53 25.05 5.65
N SER A 175 -1.46 24.80 6.95
CA SER A 175 -2.64 24.75 7.83
C SER A 175 -3.42 26.07 7.88
N LYS A 176 -2.71 27.20 7.71
CA LYS A 176 -3.31 28.54 7.72
C LYS A 176 -3.92 28.91 6.36
N MET A 177 -3.24 28.61 5.26
CA MET A 177 -3.75 28.79 3.89
C MET A 177 -4.97 27.91 3.56
N SER A 178 -4.98 26.64 3.98
CA SER A 178 -6.13 25.76 3.76
C SER A 178 -7.37 26.21 4.53
N ARG A 179 -7.21 26.86 5.69
CA ARG A 179 -8.31 27.47 6.45
C ARG A 179 -8.82 28.78 5.86
N GLU A 180 -7.97 29.52 5.15
CA GLU A 180 -8.34 30.75 4.46
C GLU A 180 -9.03 30.46 3.11
N ASN A 181 -8.60 29.42 2.38
CA ASN A 181 -9.22 29.01 1.11
C ASN A 181 -10.58 28.29 1.27
N LEU A 182 -10.93 27.84 2.48
CA LEU A 182 -12.24 27.29 2.83
C LEU A 182 -13.24 28.36 3.31
N LYS A 183 -12.83 29.64 3.33
CA LYS A 183 -13.68 30.77 3.69
C LYS A 183 -13.56 31.87 2.63
N LEU A 184 -14.28 31.74 1.53
CA LEU A 184 -14.80 32.83 0.69
C LEU A 184 -15.85 32.22 -0.26
N PRO A 185 -16.90 32.98 -0.61
CA PRO A 185 -18.31 32.67 -0.33
C PRO A 185 -18.92 31.51 -1.11
#